data_AF-A0A7S0DN07-F1
#
_entry.id   AF-A0A7S0DN07-F1
#
_cell.length_a   1.000
_cell.length_b   1.000
_cell.length_c   1.000
_cell.angle_alpha   90.00
_cell.angle_beta   90.00
_cell.angle_gamma   90.00
#
_symmetry.space_group_name_H-M   'P 1'
#
loop_
_entity.id
_entity.type
_entity.pdbx_description
1 polymer ?
#
loop_
_entity_poly.entity_id
_entity_poly.type
_entity_poly.pdbx_seq_one_letter_code
_entity_poly.pdbx_strand_id
1 'polypeptide(L)'
;MSVILSNGFGIHPQSNPNRLLGRAIVPSGSLFNHSCEPNVIAEWNGGIVRFKAIRDIPIGEEICICYITAHKQSDVASREYELKACYGFTCHCNTCERERKSGRRINKFSKLPRFTSVEQFTSRAKGTKKRNYKPKSKSKSKSNSKRKRGKPGSRSDRS
;
A
#
# COMPACT_ATOMS: atom_id res chain seq x y z
N MET A 1 7.16 19.37 -7.91
CA MET A 1 6.84 18.06 -7.32
C MET A 1 8.12 17.32 -6.99
N SER A 2 8.16 16.50 -5.94
CA SER A 2 9.36 15.75 -5.54
C SER A 2 9.56 14.52 -6.43
N VAL A 3 10.77 14.34 -6.97
CA VAL A 3 11.15 13.18 -7.82
C VAL A 3 10.87 11.86 -7.10
N ILE A 4 11.15 11.79 -5.80
CA ILE A 4 10.95 10.58 -5.00
C ILE A 4 9.46 10.26 -4.84
N LEU A 5 8.61 11.28 -4.68
CA LEU A 5 7.17 11.08 -4.45
C LEU A 5 6.44 10.63 -5.71
N SER A 6 6.82 11.16 -6.88
CA SER A 6 6.16 10.84 -8.15
C SER A 6 6.70 9.57 -8.82
N ASN A 7 7.93 9.15 -8.52
CA ASN A 7 8.58 8.02 -9.20
C ASN A 7 8.89 6.82 -8.29
N GLY A 8 8.65 6.96 -6.98
CA GLY A 8 8.98 5.92 -6.01
C GLY A 8 7.94 4.82 -5.93
N PHE A 9 8.35 3.59 -6.21
CA PHE A 9 7.54 2.38 -6.10
C PHE A 9 7.49 1.87 -4.67
N GLY A 10 6.30 1.62 -4.13
CA GLY A 10 6.15 0.98 -2.82
C GLY A 10 6.67 -0.45 -2.84
N ILE A 11 7.54 -0.81 -1.91
CA ILE A 11 8.05 -2.18 -1.73
C ILE A 11 7.13 -2.90 -0.76
N HIS A 12 6.55 -4.00 -1.23
CA HIS A 12 5.59 -4.81 -0.47
C HIS A 12 6.08 -6.25 -0.36
N PRO A 13 6.10 -6.86 0.84
CA PRO A 13 6.52 -8.25 1.01
C PRO A 13 5.45 -9.18 0.45
N GLN A 14 5.87 -10.28 -0.18
CA GLN A 14 4.95 -11.27 -0.73
C GLN A 14 4.05 -11.90 0.34
N SER A 15 4.53 -11.98 1.59
CA SER A 15 3.74 -12.50 2.73
C SER A 15 2.62 -11.56 3.18
N ASN A 16 2.71 -10.26 2.90
CA ASN A 16 1.67 -9.28 3.23
C ASN A 16 1.73 -8.08 2.27
N PRO A 17 1.02 -8.13 1.13
CA PRO A 17 1.08 -7.09 0.11
C PRO A 17 0.55 -5.73 0.59
N ASN A 18 -0.22 -5.69 1.68
CA ASN A 18 -0.73 -4.44 2.25
C ASN A 18 0.29 -3.72 3.13
N ARG A 19 1.42 -4.35 3.48
CA ARG A 19 2.46 -3.75 4.30
C ARG A 19 3.49 -3.04 3.42
N LEU A 20 3.63 -1.73 3.58
CA LEU A 20 4.69 -0.96 2.95
C LEU A 20 5.99 -1.09 3.76
N LEU A 21 7.07 -1.58 3.14
CA LEU A 21 8.40 -1.66 3.77
C LEU A 21 9.26 -0.43 3.49
N GLY A 22 9.07 0.19 2.33
CA GLY A 22 9.85 1.32 1.87
C GLY A 22 9.49 1.71 0.45
N ARG A 23 10.30 2.60 -0.15
CA ARG A 23 10.17 2.99 -1.56
C ARG A 23 11.46 2.70 -2.31
N ALA A 24 11.33 2.24 -3.55
CA ALA A 24 12.43 2.07 -4.48
C ALA A 24 12.28 3.04 -5.66
N ILE A 25 13.41 3.57 -6.13
CA ILE A 25 13.46 4.26 -7.42
C ILE A 25 13.79 3.22 -8.48
N VAL A 26 12.91 3.08 -9.46
CA VAL A 26 13.05 2.11 -10.56
C VAL A 26 12.94 2.88 -11.86
N PRO A 27 14.05 3.45 -12.39
CA PRO A 27 14.00 4.41 -13.49
C PRO A 27 13.22 3.91 -14.72
N SER A 28 13.44 2.66 -15.13
CA SER A 28 12.72 2.07 -16.27
C SER A 28 11.22 1.88 -15.99
N GLY A 29 10.86 1.56 -14.74
CA GLY A 29 9.47 1.43 -14.32
C GLY A 29 8.75 2.78 -14.24
N SER A 30 9.47 3.84 -13.88
CA SER A 30 8.94 5.20 -13.77
C SER A 30 8.51 5.82 -15.10
N LEU A 31 8.80 5.16 -16.22
CA LEU A 31 8.31 5.55 -17.55
C LEU A 31 6.86 5.12 -17.82
N PHE A 32 6.35 4.11 -17.10
CA PHE A 32 4.99 3.64 -17.31
C PHE A 32 3.98 4.62 -16.75
N ASN A 33 3.07 5.09 -17.60
CA ASN A 33 2.00 5.98 -17.21
C ASN A 33 0.90 5.27 -16.40
N HIS A 34 -0.02 6.07 -15.87
CA HIS A 34 -1.13 5.59 -15.08
C HIS A 34 -2.36 5.22 -15.92
N SER A 35 -2.96 4.08 -15.61
CA SER A 35 -4.37 3.80 -15.93
C SER A 35 -5.07 3.17 -14.73
N CYS A 36 -6.34 3.54 -14.49
CA CYS A 36 -7.19 2.83 -13.52
C CYS A 36 -7.61 1.43 -14.04
N GLU A 37 -7.43 1.18 -15.33
CA GLU A 37 -7.55 -0.13 -15.99
C GLU A 37 -6.20 -0.45 -16.65
N PRO A 38 -5.18 -0.82 -15.86
CA PRO A 38 -3.83 -1.04 -16.37
C PRO A 38 -3.76 -2.30 -17.24
N ASN A 39 -2.71 -2.40 -18.05
CA ASN A 39 -2.36 -3.63 -18.77
C ASN A 39 -1.14 -4.34 -18.18
N VAL A 40 -0.40 -3.68 -17.28
CA VAL A 40 0.75 -4.23 -16.55
C VAL A 40 0.60 -4.04 -15.04
N ILE A 41 1.06 -5.03 -14.27
CA ILE A 41 1.21 -4.94 -12.82
C ILE A 41 2.68 -5.01 -12.42
N ALA A 42 3.03 -4.36 -11.31
CA ALA A 42 4.34 -4.44 -10.68
C ALA A 42 4.27 -5.36 -9.46
N GLU A 43 5.11 -6.40 -9.45
CA GLU A 43 5.21 -7.35 -8.34
C GLU A 43 6.63 -7.36 -7.78
N TRP A 44 6.74 -7.31 -6.46
CA TRP A 44 8.02 -7.40 -5.76
C TRP A 44 8.34 -8.85 -5.39
N ASN A 45 9.55 -9.29 -5.74
CA ASN A 45 10.15 -10.52 -5.25
C ASN A 45 11.51 -10.17 -4.61
N GLY A 46 11.52 -10.08 -3.28
CA GLY A 46 12.67 -9.56 -2.54
C GLY A 46 12.99 -8.13 -2.96
N GLY A 47 14.20 -7.90 -3.46
CA GLY A 47 14.65 -6.58 -3.95
C GLY A 47 14.41 -6.32 -5.44
N ILE A 48 13.74 -7.23 -6.15
CA ILE A 48 13.52 -7.13 -7.60
C ILE A 48 12.04 -6.85 -7.85
N VAL A 49 11.75 -5.81 -8.64
CA VAL A 49 10.42 -5.57 -9.20
C VAL A 49 10.30 -6.26 -10.56
N ARG A 50 9.18 -6.96 -10.77
CA ARG A 50 8.81 -7.58 -12.04
C ARG A 50 7.55 -6.92 -12.57
N PHE A 51 7.60 -6.52 -13.84
CA PHE A 51 6.45 -6.00 -14.55
C PHE A 51 5.84 -7.12 -15.39
N LYS A 52 4.56 -7.41 -15.17
CA LYS A 52 3.85 -8.49 -15.86
C LYS A 52 2.62 -7.94 -16.56
N ALA A 53 2.45 -8.31 -17.83
CA ALA A 53 1.19 -8.08 -18.53
C ALA A 53 0.07 -8.89 -17.87
N ILE A 54 -1.10 -8.29 -17.70
CA ILE A 54 -2.31 -8.93 -17.13
C ILE A 54 -3.41 -9.17 -18.17
N ARG A 55 -3.16 -8.75 -19.42
CA ARG A 55 -3.96 -9.01 -20.61
C ARG A 55 -3.07 -8.89 -21.84
N ASP A 56 -3.58 -9.31 -22.99
CA ASP A 56 -2.90 -9.08 -24.26
C ASP A 56 -2.76 -7.58 -24.54
N ILE A 57 -1.61 -7.21 -25.09
CA ILE A 57 -1.22 -5.82 -25.41
C ILE A 57 -0.91 -5.77 -26.91
N PRO A 58 -1.80 -5.21 -27.75
CA PRO A 58 -1.55 -5.01 -29.17
C PRO A 58 -0.34 -4.11 -29.42
N ILE A 59 0.27 -4.28 -30.60
CA ILE A 59 1.37 -3.41 -31.05
C ILE A 59 0.88 -1.96 -31.08
N GLY A 60 1.67 -1.06 -30.48
CA GLY A 60 1.36 0.37 -30.40
C GLY A 60 0.45 0.77 -29.23
N GLU A 61 -0.10 -0.17 -28.46
CA GLU A 61 -0.80 0.15 -27.21
C GLU A 61 0.21 0.56 -26.13
N GLU A 62 -0.06 1.66 -25.43
CA GLU A 62 0.79 2.15 -24.34
C GLU A 62 0.77 1.19 -23.13
N ILE A 63 1.93 0.96 -22.52
CA ILE A 63 2.04 0.19 -21.28
C ILE A 63 1.73 1.09 -20.07
N CYS A 64 0.70 0.71 -19.32
CA CYS A 64 0.22 1.46 -18.16
C CYS A 64 0.14 0.58 -16.91
N ILE A 65 0.53 1.17 -15.77
CA ILE A 65 0.38 0.59 -14.43
C ILE A 65 -0.65 1.37 -13.62
N CYS A 66 -1.11 0.82 -12.50
CA CYS A 66 -1.96 1.57 -11.56
C CYS A 66 -1.12 2.15 -10.43
N TYR A 67 -1.19 3.47 -10.25
CA TYR A 67 -0.42 4.20 -9.23
C TYR A 67 -1.07 4.16 -7.84
N ILE A 68 -2.34 3.78 -7.76
CA ILE A 68 -3.16 3.89 -6.56
C ILE A 68 -3.76 2.53 -6.18
N THR A 69 -3.68 2.18 -4.90
CA THR A 69 -4.00 0.82 -4.41
C THR A 69 -5.50 0.53 -4.42
N ALA A 70 -6.35 1.53 -4.16
CA ALA A 70 -7.79 1.35 -3.96
C ALA A 70 -8.66 1.68 -5.20
N HIS A 71 -8.08 1.76 -6.40
CA HIS A 71 -8.78 2.23 -7.62
C HIS A 71 -10.10 1.51 -7.92
N LYS A 72 -10.21 0.20 -7.65
CA LYS A 72 -11.43 -0.57 -7.93
C LYS A 72 -12.55 -0.30 -6.92
N GLN A 73 -12.22 0.22 -5.75
CA GLN A 73 -13.15 0.46 -4.65
C GLN A 73 -13.51 1.93 -4.48
N SER A 74 -12.72 2.84 -5.07
CA SER A 74 -12.94 4.28 -5.06
C SER A 74 -13.74 4.74 -6.28
N ASP A 75 -14.47 5.85 -6.13
CA ASP A 75 -15.12 6.53 -7.24
C ASP A 75 -14.14 7.43 -8.01
N VAL A 76 -14.53 7.88 -9.20
CA VAL A 76 -13.70 8.75 -10.04
C VAL A 76 -13.22 10.01 -9.30
N ALA A 77 -14.05 10.62 -8.46
CA ALA A 77 -13.69 11.82 -7.72
C ALA A 77 -12.56 11.55 -6.72
N SER A 78 -12.62 10.43 -5.99
CA SER A 78 -11.57 10.05 -5.04
C SER A 78 -10.25 9.73 -5.76
N ARG A 79 -10.32 9.03 -6.90
CA ARG A 79 -9.12 8.72 -7.72
C ARG A 79 -8.49 10.00 -8.27
N GLU A 80 -9.28 10.92 -8.80
CA GLU A 80 -8.79 12.21 -9.31
C GLU A 80 -8.15 13.06 -8.22
N TYR A 81 -8.75 13.10 -7.03
CA TYR A 81 -8.17 13.80 -5.88
C TYR A 81 -6.78 13.25 -5.53
N GLU A 82 -6.66 11.91 -5.38
CA GLU A 82 -5.38 11.27 -5.05
C GLU A 82 -4.32 11.50 -6.15
N LEU A 83 -4.69 11.32 -7.41
CA LEU A 83 -3.78 11.51 -8.54
C LEU A 83 -3.32 12.96 -8.69
N LYS A 84 -4.22 13.92 -8.50
CA LYS A 84 -3.88 15.34 -8.55
C LYS A 84 -2.99 15.75 -7.37
N ALA A 85 -3.25 15.22 -6.17
CA ALA A 85 -2.46 15.50 -4.98
C ALA A 85 -1.05 14.90 -5.05
N CYS A 86 -0.91 13.65 -5.52
CA CYS A 86 0.36 12.93 -5.52
C CYS A 86 1.18 13.09 -6.80
N TYR A 87 0.52 13.27 -7.95
CA TYR A 87 1.16 13.25 -9.27
C TYR A 87 0.82 14.46 -10.15
N GLY A 88 -0.16 15.29 -9.76
CA GLY A 88 -0.45 16.55 -10.43
C GLY A 88 -1.21 16.43 -11.76
N PHE A 89 -1.85 15.30 -12.05
CA PHE A 89 -2.61 15.10 -13.29
C PHE A 89 -4.03 14.55 -13.05
N THR A 90 -4.88 14.65 -14.07
CA THR A 90 -6.22 14.05 -14.12
C THR A 90 -6.20 12.82 -15.03
N CYS A 91 -6.72 11.68 -14.56
CA CYS A 91 -6.68 10.43 -15.33
C CYS A 91 -7.78 10.36 -16.39
N HIS A 92 -7.44 10.18 -17.66
CA HIS A 92 -8.40 10.09 -18.78
C HIS A 92 -8.63 8.66 -19.29
N CYS A 93 -8.36 7.63 -18.49
CA CYS A 93 -8.64 6.25 -18.91
C CYS A 93 -10.15 6.00 -19.10
N ASN A 94 -10.48 5.00 -19.92
CA ASN A 94 -11.86 4.60 -20.25
C ASN A 94 -12.76 4.43 -19.02
N THR A 95 -12.24 3.85 -17.94
CA THR A 95 -12.98 3.68 -16.68
C THR A 95 -13.37 5.02 -16.07
N CYS A 96 -12.42 5.97 -15.95
CA CYS A 96 -12.71 7.29 -15.41
C CYS A 96 -13.67 8.08 -16.31
N GLU A 97 -13.51 8.03 -17.63
CA GLU A 97 -14.41 8.72 -18.55
C GLU A 97 -15.85 8.19 -18.49
N ARG A 98 -16.01 6.86 -18.45
CA ARG A 98 -17.32 6.22 -18.31
C ARG A 98 -17.97 6.56 -16.98
N GLU A 99 -17.21 6.57 -15.89
CA GLU A 99 -17.72 6.96 -14.57
C GLU A 99 -18.15 8.44 -14.52
N ARG A 100 -17.39 9.36 -15.12
CA ARG A 100 -17.79 10.77 -15.24
C ARG A 100 -19.10 10.92 -16.01
N LYS A 101 -19.23 10.26 -17.17
CA LYS A 101 -20.44 10.33 -18.00
C LYS A 101 -21.66 9.73 -17.30
N SER A 102 -21.48 8.66 -16.53
CA SER A 102 -22.59 7.98 -15.85
C SER A 102 -23.06 8.67 -14.56
N GLY A 103 -22.34 9.67 -14.05
CA GLY A 103 -22.67 10.35 -12.80
C GLY A 103 -22.70 9.44 -11.57
N ARG A 104 -22.18 8.19 -11.68
CA ARG A 104 -22.20 7.22 -10.58
C ARG A 104 -21.21 7.63 -9.51
N ARG A 105 -21.73 8.22 -8.44
CA ARG A 105 -21.03 8.31 -7.15
C ARG A 105 -21.03 6.93 -6.49
N ILE A 106 -19.89 6.24 -6.44
CA ILE A 106 -19.77 5.05 -5.58
C ILE A 106 -19.66 5.53 -4.13
N ASN A 107 -20.80 5.83 -3.52
CA ASN A 107 -20.91 6.13 -2.09
C ASN A 107 -20.80 4.82 -1.29
N LYS A 108 -19.57 4.32 -1.05
CA LYS A 108 -19.33 3.32 0.00
C LYS A 108 -18.97 3.94 1.36
N PHE A 109 -18.68 5.24 1.39
CA PHE A 109 -18.43 5.99 2.63
C PHE A 109 -19.67 6.66 3.25
N SER A 110 -20.86 6.49 2.67
CA SER A 110 -22.12 7.04 3.22
C SER A 110 -22.50 6.49 4.61
N LYS A 111 -21.74 5.53 5.17
CA LYS A 111 -21.95 4.98 6.51
C LYS A 111 -20.92 5.37 7.57
N LEU A 112 -19.90 6.18 7.25
CA LEU A 112 -19.03 6.75 8.28
C LEU A 112 -19.53 8.15 8.62
N PRO A 113 -19.87 8.44 9.90
CA PRO A 113 -20.32 9.76 10.28
C PRO A 113 -19.21 10.77 9.95
N ARG A 114 -19.55 11.73 9.08
CA ARG A 114 -18.71 12.89 8.81
C ARG A 114 -18.79 13.78 10.04
N PHE A 115 -17.85 13.61 10.97
CA PHE A 115 -17.75 14.50 12.12
C PHE A 115 -17.37 15.89 11.62
N THR A 116 -18.28 16.86 11.80
CA THR A 116 -18.07 18.25 11.38
C THR A 116 -17.52 19.13 12.50
N SER A 117 -17.44 18.62 13.73
CA SER A 117 -16.79 19.30 14.85
C SER A 117 -16.08 18.34 15.80
N VAL A 118 -15.08 18.86 16.51
CA VAL A 118 -14.33 18.15 17.56
C VAL A 118 -15.25 17.74 18.71
N GLU A 119 -16.31 18.50 19.01
CA GLU A 119 -17.25 18.17 20.08
C GLU A 119 -18.08 16.91 19.79
N GLN A 120 -18.42 16.66 18.52
CA GLN A 120 -19.13 15.43 18.14
C GLN A 120 -18.26 14.19 18.36
N PHE A 121 -16.93 14.31 18.30
CA PHE A 121 -16.01 13.21 18.54
C PHE A 121 -15.85 12.89 20.04
N THR A 122 -15.83 13.91 20.91
CA THR A 122 -15.58 13.76 22.35
C THR A 122 -16.82 13.34 23.15
N SER A 123 -18.03 13.57 22.62
CA SER A 123 -19.30 13.20 23.29
C SER A 123 -19.50 11.69 23.48
N ARG A 124 -18.90 10.84 22.61
CA ARG A 124 -19.10 9.38 22.64
C ARG A 124 -18.16 8.64 23.61
N ALA A 125 -17.21 9.33 24.22
CA ALA A 125 -16.31 8.76 25.24
C ALA A 125 -16.99 8.53 26.60
N LYS A 126 -18.20 9.08 26.83
CA LYS A 126 -18.90 9.00 28.13
C LYS A 126 -19.82 7.79 28.30
N GLY A 127 -19.91 6.89 27.31
CA GLY A 127 -20.98 5.88 27.22
C GLY A 127 -20.57 4.42 26.94
N THR A 128 -19.36 3.98 27.28
CA THR A 128 -19.00 2.55 27.19
C THR A 128 -18.73 1.94 28.56
N LYS A 129 -19.59 0.98 28.93
CA LYS A 129 -19.47 0.11 30.12
C LYS A 129 -18.02 -0.40 30.26
N LYS A 130 -17.46 -0.29 31.48
CA LYS A 130 -16.16 -0.85 31.86
C LYS A 130 -16.08 -2.32 31.43
N ARG A 131 -15.36 -2.64 30.36
CA ARG A 131 -14.91 -4.01 30.10
C ARG A 131 -13.81 -4.31 31.12
N ASN A 132 -14.09 -5.19 32.07
CA ASN A 132 -13.11 -5.70 33.02
C ASN A 132 -12.02 -6.46 32.24
N TYR A 133 -10.88 -5.81 32.06
CA TYR A 133 -9.66 -6.44 31.58
C TYR A 133 -9.02 -7.21 32.74
N LYS A 134 -9.07 -8.54 32.70
CA LYS A 134 -8.23 -9.39 33.57
C LYS A 134 -6.85 -9.54 32.91
N PRO A 135 -5.77 -9.03 33.53
CA PRO A 135 -4.43 -9.21 32.99
C PRO A 135 -4.02 -10.70 33.11
N LYS A 136 -3.58 -11.29 31.99
CA LYS A 136 -2.90 -12.60 32.02
C LYS A 136 -1.53 -12.43 32.70
N SER A 137 -1.27 -13.28 33.69
CA SER A 137 -0.08 -13.30 34.53
C SER A 137 1.19 -13.60 33.73
N LYS A 138 2.26 -12.87 34.08
CA LYS A 138 3.62 -13.03 33.59
C LYS A 138 4.15 -14.43 33.96
N SER A 139 4.48 -15.26 32.98
CA SER A 139 5.37 -16.40 33.19
C SER A 139 6.80 -15.88 33.38
N LYS A 140 7.34 -16.14 34.58
CA LYS A 140 8.66 -15.70 35.05
C LYS A 140 9.77 -16.35 34.22
N SER A 141 10.56 -15.54 33.52
CA SER A 141 11.92 -15.90 33.11
C SER A 141 12.83 -15.84 34.34
N LYS A 142 13.23 -16.99 34.89
CA LYS A 142 14.31 -17.08 35.88
C LYS A 142 15.64 -17.07 35.13
N SER A 143 16.43 -16.03 35.38
CA SER A 143 17.87 -15.98 35.13
C SER A 143 18.59 -17.06 35.93
N ASN A 144 19.55 -17.75 35.32
CA ASN A 144 20.67 -18.29 36.08
C ASN A 144 21.94 -18.32 35.23
N SER A 145 22.88 -17.45 35.60
CA SER A 145 24.26 -17.43 35.13
C SER A 145 25.04 -18.60 35.73
N LYS A 146 25.79 -19.35 34.90
CA LYS A 146 27.03 -20.02 35.33
C LYS A 146 27.98 -20.17 34.13
N ARG A 147 29.12 -19.48 34.23
CA ARG A 147 30.32 -19.61 33.40
C ARG A 147 30.78 -21.08 33.31
N LYS A 148 31.35 -21.49 32.16
CA LYS A 148 32.61 -22.25 32.08
C LYS A 148 33.20 -22.17 30.66
N ARG A 149 34.54 -22.15 30.62
CA ARG A 149 35.47 -21.88 29.51
C ARG A 149 35.59 -23.07 28.53
N GLY A 150 36.01 -22.82 27.27
CA GLY A 150 36.65 -23.84 26.42
C GLY A 150 36.72 -23.57 24.90
N LYS A 151 37.81 -22.90 24.46
CA LYS A 151 38.63 -22.90 23.21
C LYS A 151 38.10 -23.28 21.79
N PRO A 152 38.82 -22.82 20.71
CA PRO A 152 38.30 -22.68 19.34
C PRO A 152 38.88 -23.70 18.32
N GLY A 153 38.22 -23.81 17.17
CA GLY A 153 38.72 -24.44 15.92
C GLY A 153 37.54 -24.78 15.01
N SER A 154 37.60 -24.74 13.68
CA SER A 154 38.55 -24.27 12.67
C SER A 154 37.80 -24.31 11.33
N ARG A 155 38.16 -23.41 10.41
CA ARG A 155 37.68 -23.35 9.01
C ARG A 155 38.19 -24.54 8.18
N SER A 156 37.39 -24.98 7.20
CA SER A 156 37.79 -25.51 5.88
C SER A 156 36.51 -25.59 5.03
N ASP A 157 36.38 -24.72 4.02
CA ASP A 157 36.81 -24.87 2.62
C ASP A 157 35.93 -25.83 1.80
N ARG A 158 35.29 -25.22 0.80
CA ARG A 158 34.58 -25.89 -0.30
C ARG A 158 35.61 -26.54 -1.21
N SER A 159 35.32 -27.76 -1.63
CA SER A 159 35.77 -28.33 -2.91
C SER A 159 34.58 -28.36 -3.86
#